data_AF-A0A4Y5YJT7-F1
#
_entry.id   AF-A0A4Y5YJT7-F1
#
_cell.length_a   1.000
_cell.length_b   1.000
_cell.length_c   1.000
_cell.angle_alpha   90.00
_cell.angle_beta   90.00
_cell.angle_gamma   90.00
#
_symmetry.space_group_name_H-M   'P 1'
#
loop_
_entity.id
_entity.type
_entity.pdbx_description
1 polymer ?
#
loop_
_entity_poly.entity_id
_entity_poly.type
_entity_poly.pdbx_seq_one_letter_code
_entity_poly.pdbx_strand_id
1 'polypeptide(L)'
;MNKQRGFTLIELVVVIIILGILAVVAAPKFINLKSDALIANLNGLQGVLKSANTLVYSKAVLSGQEKLDPGSVTLNGETISTTLGYNFTFS
;
A
#
# COMPACT_ATOMS: atom_id res chain seq x y z
N MET A 1 57.87 -1.17 14.57
CA MET A 1 57.00 -0.43 15.51
C MET A 1 55.91 0.28 14.73
N ASN A 2 54.69 -0.28 14.74
CA ASN A 2 53.53 0.36 14.13
C ASN A 2 53.04 1.48 15.06
N LYS A 3 53.12 2.74 14.61
CA LYS A 3 52.54 3.89 15.33
C LYS A 3 51.03 3.82 15.19
N GLN A 4 50.35 3.32 16.23
CA GLN A 4 48.89 3.40 16.33
C GLN A 4 48.53 4.88 16.53
N ARG A 5 48.05 5.53 15.47
CA ARG A 5 47.47 6.88 15.55
C ARG A 5 46.07 6.73 16.16
N GLY A 6 45.93 7.13 17.42
CA GLY A 6 44.62 7.23 18.06
C GLY A 6 43.77 8.31 17.41
N PHE A 7 42.46 8.13 17.44
CA PHE A 7 41.48 9.13 17.01
C PHE A 7 41.48 10.31 17.99
N THR A 8 41.39 11.53 17.47
CA THR A 8 41.35 12.73 18.31
C THR A 8 39.92 13.00 18.81
N LEU A 9 39.79 13.60 20.00
CA LEU A 9 38.47 13.97 20.53
C LEU A 9 37.73 14.95 19.60
N ILE A 10 38.46 15.84 18.91
CA ILE A 10 37.86 16.80 18.00
C ILE A 10 37.26 16.13 16.76
N GLU A 11 37.89 15.08 16.23
CA GLU A 11 37.32 14.30 15.12
C GLU A 11 36.00 13.65 15.54
N LEU A 12 35.91 13.14 16.77
CA LEU A 12 34.67 12.54 17.28
C LEU A 12 33.53 13.57 17.39
N VAL A 13 33.86 14.76 17.89
CA VAL A 13 32.90 15.86 18.04
C VAL A 13 32.40 16.34 16.67
N VAL A 14 33.28 16.50 15.69
CA VAL A 14 32.89 16.89 14.33
C VAL A 14 31.96 15.84 13.70
N VAL A 15 32.23 14.55 13.89
CA VAL A 15 31.39 13.47 13.33
C VAL A 15 29.97 13.52 13.88
N ILE A 16 29.79 13.64 15.20
CA ILE A 16 28.45 13.70 15.79
C ILE A 16 27.69 14.97 15.39
N ILE A 17 28.39 16.09 15.17
CA ILE A 17 27.79 17.34 14.68
C ILE A 17 27.26 17.14 13.26
N ILE A 18 28.07 16.56 12.37
CA ILE A 18 27.67 16.28 10.98
C ILE A 18 26.48 15.32 10.97
N LEU A 19 26.54 14.22 11.75
CA LEU A 19 25.43 13.28 11.87
C LEU A 19 24.16 13.94 12.44
N GLY A 20 24.30 14.86 13.39
CA GLY A 20 23.19 15.64 13.93
C GLY A 20 22.48 16.48 12.87
N ILE A 21 23.23 17.20 12.03
CA ILE A 21 22.67 18.01 10.94
C ILE A 21 21.98 17.11 9.90
N LEU A 22 22.65 16.02 9.50
CA LEU A 22 22.08 15.08 8.53
C LEU A 22 20.80 14.43 9.04
N ALA A 23 20.72 14.10 10.34
CA ALA A 23 19.52 13.51 10.94
C ALA A 23 18.31 14.45 10.90
N VAL A 24 18.51 15.75 11.19
CA VAL A 24 17.43 16.76 11.17
C VAL A 24 16.86 16.94 9.75
N VAL A 25 17.71 16.88 8.72
CA VAL A 25 17.26 17.01 7.32
C VAL A 25 16.62 15.71 6.80
N ALA A 26 17.14 14.55 7.20
CA ALA A 26 16.68 13.25 6.70
C ALA A 26 15.36 12.79 7.33
N ALA A 27 15.14 13.06 8.62
CA ALA A 27 13.95 12.63 9.36
C ALA A 27 12.61 13.06 8.73
N PRO A 28 12.37 14.35 8.38
CA PRO A 28 11.10 14.77 7.78
C PRO A 28 10.88 14.14 6.40
N LYS A 29 11.95 14.03 5.59
CA LYS A 29 11.88 13.37 4.27
C LYS A 29 11.52 11.89 4.40
N PHE A 30 12.05 11.19 5.40
CA PHE A 30 11.76 9.77 5.63
C PHE A 30 10.29 9.53 6.05
N ILE A 31 9.72 10.42 6.86
CA ILE A 31 8.31 10.34 7.28
C ILE A 31 7.36 10.56 6.08
N ASN A 32 7.66 11.54 5.23
CA ASN A 32 6.87 11.83 4.03
C ASN A 32 6.89 10.63 3.06
N LEU A 33 8.06 10.07 2.78
CA LEU A 33 8.20 8.90 1.89
C LEU A 33 7.42 7.67 2.39
N LYS A 34 7.37 7.43 3.71
CA LYS A 34 6.56 6.34 4.28
C LYS A 34 5.07 6.57 4.05
N SER A 35 4.60 7.79 4.27
CA SER A 35 3.19 8.16 4.10
C SER A 35 2.79 8.05 2.63
N ASP A 36 3.62 8.55 1.73
CA ASP A 36 3.39 8.46 0.28
C ASP A 36 3.37 7.01 -0.20
N ALA A 37 4.29 6.17 0.30
CA ALA A 37 4.30 4.74 -0.02
C ALA A 37 3.04 4.02 0.47
N LEU A 38 2.54 4.35 1.67
CA LEU A 38 1.29 3.81 2.18
C LEU A 38 0.11 4.23 1.29
N ILE A 39 0.01 5.51 0.95
CA ILE A 39 -1.05 6.03 0.09
C ILE A 39 -0.99 5.35 -1.29
N ALA A 40 0.19 5.19 -1.87
CA ALA A 40 0.37 4.48 -3.13
C ALA A 40 -0.10 3.02 -3.06
N ASN A 41 0.22 2.31 -1.98
CA ASN A 41 -0.26 0.94 -1.74
C ASN A 41 -1.78 0.89 -1.61
N LEU A 42 -2.38 1.80 -0.82
CA LEU A 42 -3.83 1.87 -0.65
C LEU A 42 -4.55 2.19 -1.97
N ASN A 43 -3.99 3.10 -2.77
CA ASN A 43 -4.51 3.41 -4.11
C ASN A 43 -4.41 2.20 -5.05
N GLY A 44 -3.29 1.46 -4.99
CA GLY A 44 -3.13 0.21 -5.73
C GLY A 44 -4.18 -0.84 -5.35
N LEU A 45 -4.37 -1.05 -4.04
CA LEU A 45 -5.41 -1.96 -3.51
C LEU A 45 -6.81 -1.52 -3.94
N GLN A 46 -7.14 -0.23 -3.84
CA GLN A 46 -8.42 0.30 -4.31
C GLN A 46 -8.64 0.03 -5.80
N GLY A 47 -7.60 0.21 -6.63
CA GLY A 47 -7.67 -0.09 -8.07
C GLY A 47 -7.97 -1.57 -8.35
N VAL A 48 -7.34 -2.48 -7.60
CA VAL A 48 -7.59 -3.92 -7.71
C VAL A 48 -9.02 -4.26 -7.29
N LEU A 49 -9.49 -3.75 -6.14
CA LEU A 49 -10.85 -4.00 -5.66
C LEU A 49 -11.90 -3.48 -6.63
N LYS A 50 -11.71 -2.26 -7.17
CA LYS A 50 -12.61 -1.69 -8.19
C LYS A 50 -12.63 -2.53 -9.46
N SER A 51 -11.47 -3.02 -9.89
CA SER A 51 -11.38 -3.87 -11.08
C SER A 51 -12.07 -5.21 -10.87
N ALA A 52 -11.83 -5.88 -9.74
CA ALA A 52 -12.49 -7.14 -9.37
C ALA A 52 -14.01 -6.96 -9.31
N ASN A 53 -14.47 -5.90 -8.67
CA ASN A 53 -15.88 -5.56 -8.54
C ASN A 53 -16.52 -5.23 -9.91
N THR A 54 -15.79 -4.56 -10.82
CA THR A 54 -16.21 -4.34 -12.22
C THR A 54 -16.33 -5.64 -13.01
N LEU A 55 -15.43 -6.61 -12.80
CA LEU A 55 -15.52 -7.92 -13.44
C LEU A 55 -16.76 -8.70 -12.97
N VAL A 56 -17.04 -8.68 -11.66
CA VAL A 56 -18.25 -9.30 -11.11
C VAL A 56 -19.50 -8.64 -11.67
N TYR A 57 -19.54 -7.30 -11.69
CA TYR A 57 -20.64 -6.54 -12.29
C TYR A 57 -20.85 -6.86 -13.75
N SER A 58 -19.77 -6.89 -14.54
CA SER A 58 -19.84 -7.24 -15.96
C SER A 58 -20.48 -8.62 -16.15
N LYS A 59 -20.14 -9.58 -15.28
CA LYS A 59 -20.73 -10.91 -15.34
C LYS A 59 -22.18 -10.96 -14.83
N ALA A 60 -22.53 -10.15 -13.83
CA ALA A 60 -23.92 -9.98 -13.38
C ALA A 60 -24.82 -9.45 -14.50
N VAL A 61 -24.37 -8.43 -15.25
CA VAL A 61 -25.08 -7.88 -16.40
C VAL A 61 -25.26 -8.95 -17.49
N LEU A 62 -24.23 -9.74 -17.78
CA LEU A 62 -24.33 -10.85 -18.75
C LEU A 62 -25.32 -11.94 -18.30
N SER A 63 -25.46 -12.14 -17.00
CA SER A 63 -26.44 -13.08 -16.44
C SER A 63 -27.83 -12.47 -16.22
N GLY A 64 -28.04 -11.18 -16.46
CA GLY A 64 -29.30 -10.47 -16.20
C GLY A 64 -29.61 -10.25 -14.72
N GLN A 65 -28.58 -10.35 -13.86
CA GLN A 65 -28.68 -10.33 -12.40
C GLN A 65 -28.25 -8.97 -11.82
N GLU A 66 -27.99 -7.96 -12.66
CA GLU A 66 -27.39 -6.68 -12.26
C GLU A 66 -28.31 -5.78 -11.42
N LYS A 67 -29.62 -6.07 -11.39
CA LYS A 67 -30.61 -5.32 -10.61
C LYS A 67 -31.18 -6.12 -9.44
N LEU A 68 -30.70 -7.33 -9.22
CA LEU A 68 -31.20 -8.22 -8.19
C LEU A 68 -30.45 -8.01 -6.87
N ASP A 69 -31.19 -8.17 -5.77
CA ASP A 69 -30.66 -8.15 -4.41
C ASP A 69 -31.41 -9.19 -3.53
N PRO A 70 -30.82 -10.38 -3.29
CA PRO A 70 -29.55 -10.85 -3.82
C PRO A 70 -29.68 -11.36 -5.27
N GLY A 71 -28.75 -10.94 -6.13
CA GLY A 71 -28.44 -11.60 -7.40
C GLY A 71 -27.37 -12.68 -7.20
N SER A 72 -27.20 -13.58 -8.17
CA SER A 72 -26.16 -14.61 -8.12
C SER A 72 -25.38 -14.70 -9.41
N VAL A 73 -24.06 -14.80 -9.30
CA VAL A 73 -23.14 -14.93 -10.44
C VAL A 73 -22.20 -16.10 -10.20
N THR A 74 -22.16 -17.06 -11.12
CA THR A 74 -21.20 -18.17 -11.04
C THR A 74 -19.86 -17.75 -11.63
N LEU A 75 -18.81 -17.62 -10.83
CA LEU A 75 -17.43 -17.36 -11.25
C LEU A 75 -16.57 -18.60 -10.99
N ASN A 76 -15.89 -19.12 -12.01
CA ASN A 76 -15.03 -20.31 -11.90
C ASN A 76 -15.68 -21.54 -11.21
N GLY A 77 -17.00 -21.71 -11.34
CA GLY A 77 -17.76 -22.80 -10.72
C GLY A 77 -18.26 -22.51 -9.30
N GLU A 78 -17.88 -21.37 -8.71
CA GLU A 78 -18.35 -20.90 -7.41
C GLU A 78 -19.46 -19.87 -7.60
N THR A 79 -20.55 -19.98 -6.82
CA THR A 79 -21.66 -19.02 -6.89
C THR A 79 -21.41 -17.89 -5.91
N ILE A 80 -21.16 -16.70 -6.44
CA ILE A 80 -20.96 -15.49 -5.66
C ILE A 80 -22.30 -14.77 -5.56
N SER A 81 -22.70 -14.45 -4.32
CA SER A 81 -23.85 -13.58 -4.08
C SER A 81 -23.48 -12.14 -4.41
N THR A 82 -24.35 -11.48 -5.16
CA THR A 82 -24.15 -10.10 -5.60
C THR A 82 -25.30 -9.24 -5.10
N THR A 83 -24.99 -8.00 -4.72
CA THR A 83 -25.97 -6.97 -4.41
C THR A 83 -25.89 -5.94 -5.52
N LEU A 84 -26.97 -5.81 -6.31
CA LEU A 84 -27.02 -4.90 -7.46
C LEU A 84 -25.86 -5.12 -8.45
N GLY A 85 -25.54 -6.40 -8.69
CA GLY A 85 -24.44 -6.82 -9.57
C GLY A 85 -23.03 -6.69 -8.98
N TYR A 86 -22.86 -6.11 -7.80
CA TYR A 86 -21.58 -5.98 -7.13
C TYR A 86 -21.34 -7.10 -6.11
N ASN A 87 -20.08 -7.53 -5.97
CA ASN A 87 -19.71 -8.46 -4.89
C ASN A 87 -19.71 -7.71 -3.55
N PHE A 88 -20.51 -8.17 -2.58
CA PHE A 88 -20.56 -7.65 -1.22
C PHE A 88 -20.24 -8.77 -0.22
N THR A 89 -19.08 -9.40 -0.36
CA THR A 89 -18.56 -10.33 0.66
C THR A 89 -17.38 -9.66 1.35
N PHE A 90 -17.65 -9.08 2.53
CA PHE A 90 -16.63 -8.79 3.54
C PHE A 90 -16.65 -9.95 4.53
N SER A 91 -15.98 -11.05 4.20
CA SER A 91 -15.72 -12.14 5.14
C SER A 91 -14.27 -12.59 5.03
#